data_AF-A0A6J8DEL4-F1
#
_entry.id   AF-A0A6J8DEL4-F1
#
_cell.length_a   1.000
_cell.length_b   1.000
_cell.length_c   1.000
_cell.angle_alpha   90.00
_cell.angle_beta   90.00
_cell.angle_gamma   90.00
#
_symmetry.space_group_name_H-M   'P 1'
#
loop_
_entity.id
_entity.type
_entity.pdbx_description
1 polymer ?
#
loop_
_entity_poly.entity_id
_entity_poly.type
_entity_poly.pdbx_seq_one_letter_code
_entity_poly.pdbx_strand_id
1 'polypeptide(L)'
;MRSLSKKKIQLEHHASNLKSYIDNNTIPKGLNIKLTPQTPGVKSTRFMKRWDDILFNCSFRLLQLLLSFSIYGYKQINSEINETFIKTPLSVTPEDMEVIQRRLSDIQRIEKQNFKAKQNKKFKRDHLNQQSSVLEEDQILNMLKESKSKQPRKRRFKKQKHSVQDNLVVNLSSIELTDSEEKLLNQAVKLLRERERDKLVVNKKRKVKREKKNRECLQQLMGDLELSSCEAVSLCAEDSSFSEDDDMGRLQNI
;
A
#
# COMPACT_ATOMS: atom_id res chain seq x y z
N MET A 1 19.31 4.49 -5.69
CA MET A 1 19.34 3.04 -5.95
C MET A 1 18.80 2.16 -4.82
N ARG A 2 19.40 2.14 -3.62
CA ARG A 2 18.95 1.24 -2.52
C ARG A 2 17.47 1.39 -2.13
N SER A 3 16.97 2.63 -2.05
CA SER A 3 15.56 2.91 -1.71
C SER A 3 14.58 2.41 -2.78
N LEU A 4 14.91 2.58 -4.07
CA LEU A 4 14.09 2.09 -5.19
C LEU A 4 14.10 0.57 -5.25
N SER A 5 15.27 -0.05 -5.10
CA SER A 5 15.42 -1.52 -5.04
C SER A 5 14.59 -2.12 -3.91
N LYS A 6 14.62 -1.52 -2.71
CA LYS A 6 13.78 -1.98 -1.59
C LYS A 6 12.28 -1.86 -1.89
N LYS A 7 11.83 -0.75 -2.47
CA LYS A 7 10.43 -0.58 -2.86
C LYS A 7 10.01 -1.59 -3.93
N LYS A 8 10.88 -1.88 -4.91
CA LYS A 8 10.64 -2.91 -5.93
C LYS A 8 10.36 -4.27 -5.29
N ILE A 9 11.23 -4.72 -4.37
CA ILE A 9 11.06 -6.00 -3.66
C ILE A 9 9.77 -6.00 -2.84
N GLN A 10 9.44 -4.88 -2.17
CA GLN A 10 8.21 -4.75 -1.40
C GLN A 10 6.96 -4.91 -2.27
N LEU A 11 6.93 -4.26 -3.44
CA LEU A 11 5.82 -4.37 -4.39
C LEU A 11 5.73 -5.76 -5.01
N GLU A 12 6.87 -6.35 -5.42
CA GLU A 12 6.95 -7.71 -5.94
C GLU A 12 6.38 -8.72 -4.92
N HIS A 13 6.83 -8.62 -3.67
CA HIS A 13 6.33 -9.45 -2.59
C HIS A 13 4.85 -9.17 -2.28
N HIS A 14 4.40 -7.92 -2.32
CA HIS A 14 2.99 -7.60 -2.10
C HIS A 14 2.11 -8.21 -3.19
N ALA A 15 2.47 -8.05 -4.46
CA ALA A 15 1.78 -8.63 -5.60
C ALA A 15 1.76 -10.16 -5.53
N SER A 16 2.89 -10.79 -5.20
CA SER A 16 2.97 -12.24 -5.01
C SER A 16 1.99 -12.73 -3.93
N ASN A 17 1.90 -12.03 -2.79
CA ASN A 17 0.92 -12.38 -1.76
C ASN A 17 -0.51 -12.28 -2.27
N LEU A 18 -0.87 -11.15 -2.88
CA LEU A 18 -2.22 -10.90 -3.39
C LEU A 18 -2.62 -11.96 -4.42
N LYS A 19 -1.69 -12.36 -5.29
CA LYS A 19 -1.88 -13.44 -6.25
C LYS A 19 -2.19 -14.77 -5.54
N SER A 20 -1.40 -15.16 -4.53
CA SER A 20 -1.69 -16.38 -3.77
C SER A 20 -3.08 -16.37 -3.12
N TYR A 21 -3.55 -15.22 -2.62
CA TYR A 21 -4.90 -15.12 -2.08
C TYR A 21 -5.99 -15.29 -3.15
N ILE A 22 -5.79 -14.71 -4.34
CA ILE A 22 -6.70 -14.87 -5.48
C ILE A 22 -6.73 -16.31 -5.96
N ASP A 23 -5.56 -16.93 -6.16
CA ASP A 23 -5.43 -18.31 -6.64
C ASP A 23 -6.12 -19.32 -5.69
N ASN A 24 -6.15 -19.02 -4.39
CA ASN A 24 -6.81 -19.83 -3.36
C ASN A 24 -8.24 -19.38 -3.03
N ASN A 25 -8.84 -18.46 -3.80
CA ASN A 25 -10.18 -17.90 -3.55
C ASN A 25 -10.40 -17.44 -2.09
N THR A 26 -9.35 -16.92 -1.45
CA THR A 26 -9.34 -16.63 -0.02
C THR A 26 -9.09 -15.14 0.19
N ILE A 27 -9.94 -14.46 0.96
CA ILE A 27 -9.77 -13.04 1.28
C ILE A 27 -8.86 -12.90 2.52
N PRO A 28 -7.79 -12.09 2.47
CA PRO A 28 -6.98 -11.79 3.65
C PRO A 28 -7.85 -11.24 4.79
N LYS A 29 -7.62 -11.69 6.03
CA LYS A 29 -8.45 -11.26 7.19
C LYS A 29 -8.54 -9.74 7.37
N GLY A 30 -7.48 -9.00 7.00
CA GLY A 30 -7.44 -7.53 7.09
C GLY A 30 -8.14 -6.79 5.94
N LEU A 31 -8.55 -7.50 4.89
CA LEU A 31 -9.27 -6.95 3.73
C LEU A 31 -10.74 -7.39 3.70
N ASN A 32 -11.11 -8.39 4.50
CA ASN A 32 -12.46 -8.90 4.57
C ASN A 32 -13.40 -7.85 5.18
N ILE A 33 -14.31 -7.32 4.36
CA ILE A 33 -15.32 -6.35 4.79
C ILE A 33 -16.37 -7.10 5.60
N LYS A 34 -16.46 -6.76 6.89
CA LYS A 34 -17.46 -7.32 7.81
C LYS A 34 -18.41 -6.21 8.25
N LEU A 35 -19.50 -6.06 7.50
CA LEU A 35 -20.56 -5.11 7.84
C LEU A 35 -21.80 -5.90 8.20
N THR A 36 -22.44 -5.54 9.31
CA THR A 36 -23.73 -6.11 9.69
C THR A 36 -24.82 -5.25 9.06
N PRO A 37 -25.78 -5.84 8.33
CA PRO A 37 -26.86 -5.07 7.75
C PRO A 37 -27.77 -4.54 8.87
N GLN A 38 -28.13 -3.26 8.79
CA GLN A 38 -29.11 -2.63 9.69
C GLN A 38 -30.49 -2.75 9.08
N THR A 39 -31.14 -3.90 9.28
CA THR A 39 -32.51 -4.14 8.82
C THR A 39 -33.46 -4.19 10.01
N PRO A 40 -34.58 -3.43 10.01
CA PRO A 40 -35.61 -3.60 11.02
C PRO A 40 -36.30 -4.97 10.86
N GLY A 41 -36.57 -5.65 11.98
CA GLY A 41 -37.28 -6.94 12.02
C GLY A 41 -36.41 -8.20 12.18
N VAL A 42 -37.00 -9.37 11.93
CA VAL A 42 -36.36 -10.69 12.11
C VAL A 42 -35.30 -10.94 11.03
N LYS A 43 -34.11 -11.37 11.44
CA LYS A 43 -33.01 -11.70 10.52
C LYS A 43 -33.36 -12.92 9.67
N SER A 44 -33.72 -12.69 8.42
CA SER A 44 -33.87 -13.77 7.44
C SER A 44 -32.51 -14.38 7.10
N THR A 45 -32.37 -15.70 7.26
CA THR A 45 -31.14 -16.44 6.91
C THR A 45 -30.79 -16.30 5.43
N ARG A 46 -31.80 -16.25 4.56
CA ARG A 46 -31.63 -16.03 3.11
C ARG A 46 -31.06 -14.65 2.82
N PHE A 47 -31.53 -13.62 3.52
CA PHE A 47 -31.01 -12.26 3.38
C PHE A 47 -29.56 -12.17 3.84
N MET A 48 -29.25 -12.70 5.04
CA MET A 48 -27.88 -12.71 5.58
C MET A 48 -26.91 -13.41 4.63
N LYS A 49 -27.29 -14.55 4.05
CA LYS A 49 -26.45 -15.26 3.08
C LYS A 49 -26.13 -14.40 1.85
N ARG A 50 -27.14 -13.77 1.25
CA ARG A 50 -26.93 -12.88 0.08
C ARG A 50 -26.11 -11.66 0.45
N TRP A 51 -26.30 -11.11 1.65
CA TRP A 51 -25.51 -9.99 2.14
C TRP A 51 -24.03 -10.37 2.27
N ASP A 52 -23.74 -11.52 2.88
CA ASP A 52 -22.38 -12.04 3.01
C ASP A 52 -21.74 -12.30 1.63
N ASP A 53 -22.50 -12.84 0.67
CA ASP A 53 -22.04 -13.03 -0.72
C ASP A 53 -21.67 -11.70 -1.39
N ILE A 54 -22.45 -10.64 -1.17
CA ILE A 54 -22.14 -9.29 -1.69
C ILE A 54 -20.84 -8.77 -1.06
N LEU A 55 -20.69 -8.86 0.26
CA LEU A 55 -19.49 -8.39 0.96
C LEU A 55 -18.24 -9.16 0.55
N PHE A 56 -18.37 -10.48 0.35
CA PHE A 56 -17.31 -11.33 -0.17
C PHE A 56 -16.88 -10.86 -1.56
N ASN A 57 -17.82 -10.66 -2.48
CA ASN A 57 -17.54 -10.21 -3.85
C ASN A 57 -16.88 -8.83 -3.88
N CYS A 58 -17.34 -7.88 -3.07
CA CYS A 58 -16.72 -6.56 -2.94
C CYS A 58 -15.27 -6.66 -2.44
N SER A 59 -15.05 -7.44 -1.38
CA SER A 59 -13.72 -7.66 -0.80
C SER A 59 -12.77 -8.35 -1.81
N PHE A 60 -13.28 -9.30 -2.59
CA PHE A 60 -12.50 -10.00 -3.62
C PHE A 60 -12.17 -9.09 -4.80
N ARG A 61 -13.10 -8.26 -5.27
CA ARG A 61 -12.82 -7.25 -6.31
C ARG A 61 -11.78 -6.23 -5.85
N LEU A 62 -11.84 -5.81 -4.58
CA LEU A 62 -10.83 -4.94 -3.98
C LEU A 62 -9.44 -5.61 -3.97
N LEU A 63 -9.38 -6.91 -3.69
CA LEU A 63 -8.14 -7.69 -3.76
C LEU A 63 -7.54 -7.69 -5.17
N GLN A 64 -8.35 -7.89 -6.19
CA GLN A 64 -7.94 -7.84 -7.61
C GLN A 64 -7.45 -6.43 -8.01
N LEU A 65 -8.14 -5.39 -7.57
CA LEU A 65 -7.75 -4.00 -7.82
C LEU A 65 -6.41 -3.65 -7.15
N LEU A 66 -6.18 -4.13 -5.93
CA LEU A 66 -4.89 -3.96 -5.25
C LEU A 66 -3.76 -4.68 -5.98
N LEU A 67 -4.03 -5.85 -6.58
CA LEU A 67 -3.04 -6.57 -7.37
C LEU A 67 -2.67 -5.77 -8.62
N SER A 68 -3.66 -5.28 -9.38
CA SER A 68 -3.41 -4.49 -10.59
C SER A 68 -2.64 -3.21 -10.27
N PHE A 69 -3.01 -2.50 -9.19
CA PHE A 69 -2.28 -1.33 -8.72
C PHE A 69 -0.83 -1.65 -8.32
N SER A 70 -0.61 -2.77 -7.63
CA SER A 70 0.73 -3.21 -7.23
C SER A 70 1.61 -3.57 -8.43
N ILE A 71 1.06 -4.25 -9.44
CA ILE A 71 1.74 -4.58 -10.69
C ILE A 71 2.11 -3.30 -11.45
N TYR A 72 1.19 -2.34 -11.54
CA TYR A 72 1.44 -1.05 -12.17
C TYR A 72 2.58 -0.29 -11.47
N GLY A 73 2.53 -0.19 -10.13
CA GLY A 73 3.59 0.44 -9.35
C GLY A 73 4.94 -0.27 -9.52
N TYR A 74 4.95 -1.60 -9.62
CA TYR A 74 6.17 -2.36 -9.89
C TYR A 74 6.78 -1.97 -11.24
N LYS A 75 5.97 -1.88 -12.30
CA LYS A 75 6.41 -1.45 -13.63
C LYS A 75 7.00 -0.04 -13.62
N GLN A 76 6.35 0.89 -12.91
CA GLN A 76 6.86 2.26 -12.75
C GLN A 76 8.23 2.29 -12.06
N ILE A 77 8.37 1.63 -10.90
CA ILE A 77 9.64 1.60 -10.18
C ILE A 77 10.73 0.93 -11.01
N ASN A 78 10.39 -0.11 -11.78
CA ASN A 78 11.35 -0.76 -12.66
C ASN A 78 11.83 0.19 -13.78
N SER A 79 10.93 0.98 -14.36
CA SER A 79 11.28 2.03 -15.32
C SER A 79 12.18 3.09 -14.68
N GLU A 80 11.83 3.57 -13.48
CA GLU A 80 12.65 4.54 -12.74
C GLU A 80 14.06 4.02 -12.45
N ILE A 81 14.20 2.74 -12.10
CA ILE A 81 15.50 2.09 -11.87
C ILE A 81 16.32 2.05 -13.16
N ASN A 82 15.71 1.67 -14.29
CA ASN A 82 16.40 1.60 -15.58
C ASN A 82 16.84 3.00 -16.03
N GLU A 83 15.96 4.00 -15.92
CA GLU A 83 16.31 5.38 -16.25
C GLU A 83 17.42 5.93 -15.36
N THR A 84 17.38 5.66 -14.05
CA THR A 84 18.46 6.10 -13.15
C THR A 84 19.78 5.41 -13.45
N PHE A 85 19.76 4.16 -13.93
CA PHE A 85 20.96 3.45 -14.36
C PHE A 85 21.56 4.06 -15.63
N ILE A 86 20.72 4.41 -16.62
CA ILE A 86 21.14 5.03 -17.89
C ILE A 86 21.68 6.46 -17.67
N LYS A 87 21.08 7.22 -16.74
CA LYS A 87 21.40 8.64 -16.51
C LYS A 87 22.56 8.88 -15.55
N THR A 88 23.05 7.87 -14.84
CA THR A 88 24.24 8.02 -13.98
C THR A 88 25.51 7.96 -14.83
N PRO A 89 26.27 9.06 -15.00
CA PRO A 89 27.58 9.01 -15.65
C PRO A 89 28.50 8.18 -14.76
N LEU A 90 28.85 6.98 -15.21
CA LEU A 90 29.75 6.09 -14.48
C LEU A 90 31.19 6.60 -14.63
N SER A 91 31.65 7.42 -13.67
CA SER A 91 33.08 7.56 -13.35
C SER A 91 33.53 6.44 -12.42
N VAL A 92 32.93 5.26 -12.53
CA VAL A 92 33.08 4.13 -11.62
C VAL A 92 33.77 3.03 -12.39
N THR A 93 34.81 2.45 -11.82
CA THR A 93 35.53 1.36 -12.47
C THR A 93 34.61 0.13 -12.62
N PRO A 94 34.84 -0.73 -13.62
CA PRO A 94 34.08 -1.97 -13.77
C PRO A 94 34.10 -2.85 -12.51
N GLU A 95 35.23 -2.87 -11.79
CA GLU A 95 35.39 -3.61 -10.53
C GLU A 95 34.53 -3.05 -9.40
N ASP A 96 34.47 -1.74 -9.24
CA ASP A 96 33.58 -1.09 -8.27
C ASP A 96 32.11 -1.41 -8.57
N MET A 97 31.75 -1.49 -9.86
CA MET A 97 30.40 -1.88 -10.27
C MET A 97 30.05 -3.32 -9.92
N GLU A 98 30.97 -4.26 -10.12
CA GLU A 98 30.76 -5.64 -9.70
C GLU A 98 30.57 -5.77 -8.19
N VAL A 99 31.39 -5.07 -7.40
CA VAL A 99 31.28 -5.09 -5.92
C VAL A 99 29.94 -4.51 -5.47
N ILE A 100 29.51 -3.40 -6.08
CA ILE A 100 28.20 -2.80 -5.81
C ILE A 100 27.07 -3.77 -6.18
N GLN A 101 27.17 -4.44 -7.33
CA GLN A 101 26.15 -5.36 -7.81
C GLN A 101 26.04 -6.61 -6.92
N ARG A 102 27.17 -7.18 -6.47
CA ARG A 102 27.21 -8.28 -5.50
C ARG A 102 26.56 -7.88 -4.17
N ARG A 103 26.92 -6.71 -3.62
CA ARG A 103 26.30 -6.22 -2.37
C ARG A 103 24.80 -5.96 -2.53
N LEU A 104 24.37 -5.45 -3.68
CA LEU A 104 22.94 -5.27 -3.96
C LEU A 104 22.21 -6.61 -4.04
N SER A 105 22.79 -7.64 -4.68
CA SER A 105 22.19 -8.97 -4.72
C SER A 105 22.07 -9.61 -3.33
N ASP A 106 23.07 -9.45 -2.47
CA ASP A 106 23.02 -9.97 -1.09
C ASP A 106 21.92 -9.31 -0.27
N ILE A 107 21.82 -7.98 -0.34
CA ILE A 107 20.73 -7.23 0.31
C ILE A 107 19.37 -7.69 -0.22
N GLN A 108 19.25 -7.88 -1.53
CA GLN A 108 18.01 -8.38 -2.13
C GLN A 108 17.64 -9.78 -1.63
N ARG A 109 18.63 -10.68 -1.50
CA ARG A 109 18.42 -12.04 -0.99
C ARG A 109 17.90 -12.02 0.44
N ILE A 110 18.53 -11.24 1.33
CA ILE A 110 18.15 -11.12 2.74
C ILE A 110 16.73 -10.53 2.87
N GLU A 111 16.43 -9.46 2.14
CA GLU A 111 15.09 -8.85 2.16
C GLU A 111 14.03 -9.84 1.66
N LYS A 112 14.29 -10.58 0.56
CA LYS A 112 13.37 -11.62 0.07
C LYS A 112 13.09 -12.71 1.10
N GLN A 113 14.11 -13.20 1.81
CA GLN A 113 13.94 -14.18 2.89
C GLN A 113 13.09 -13.61 4.04
N ASN A 114 13.38 -12.38 4.48
CA ASN A 114 12.60 -11.69 5.51
C ASN A 114 11.12 -11.53 5.12
N PHE A 115 10.85 -11.26 3.85
CA PHE A 115 9.50 -11.15 3.32
C PHE A 115 8.79 -12.51 3.28
N LYS A 116 9.45 -13.58 2.80
CA LYS A 116 8.91 -14.96 2.85
C LYS A 116 8.53 -15.37 4.28
N ALA A 117 9.39 -15.10 5.27
CA ALA A 117 9.07 -15.40 6.67
C ALA A 117 7.83 -14.64 7.17
N LYS A 118 7.63 -13.40 6.75
CA LYS A 118 6.43 -12.61 7.07
C LYS A 118 5.19 -13.12 6.33
N GLN A 119 5.33 -13.54 5.08
CA GLN A 119 4.29 -14.16 4.27
C GLN A 119 3.78 -15.43 4.93
N ASN A 120 4.67 -16.36 5.29
CA ASN A 120 4.29 -17.63 5.92
C ASN A 120 3.50 -17.39 7.22
N LYS A 121 3.88 -16.40 8.03
CA LYS A 121 3.12 -16.01 9.23
C LYS A 121 1.70 -15.52 8.89
N LYS A 122 1.54 -14.73 7.84
CA LYS A 122 0.21 -14.24 7.39
C LYS A 122 -0.63 -15.38 6.83
N PHE A 123 -0.04 -16.26 6.04
CA PHE A 123 -0.75 -17.38 5.42
C PHE A 123 -1.19 -18.40 6.48
N LYS A 124 -0.32 -18.74 7.44
CA LYS A 124 -0.69 -19.56 8.61
C LYS A 124 -1.86 -18.95 9.40
N ARG A 125 -1.83 -17.62 9.64
CA ARG A 125 -2.92 -16.91 10.32
C ARG A 125 -4.24 -16.97 9.54
N ASP A 126 -4.16 -16.94 8.21
CA ASP A 126 -5.32 -16.87 7.33
C ASP A 126 -5.75 -18.26 6.80
N HIS A 127 -5.15 -19.34 7.31
CA HIS A 127 -5.39 -20.74 6.92
C HIS A 127 -5.25 -20.99 5.41
N LEU A 128 -4.32 -20.28 4.77
CA LEU A 128 -4.03 -20.48 3.37
C LEU A 128 -3.18 -21.74 3.24
N ASN A 129 -3.76 -22.82 2.70
CA ASN A 129 -3.04 -24.06 2.45
C ASN A 129 -1.98 -23.80 1.39
N GLN A 130 -0.74 -23.58 1.81
CA GLN A 130 0.41 -23.70 0.92
C GLN A 130 0.55 -25.19 0.58
N GLN A 131 -0.16 -25.67 -0.44
CA GLN A 131 0.17 -26.93 -1.11
C GLN A 131 1.52 -26.76 -1.83
N SER A 132 2.62 -26.75 -1.08
CA SER A 132 3.97 -27.03 -1.58
C SER A 132 4.99 -26.98 -0.44
N SER A 133 5.48 -28.16 -0.05
CA SER A 133 6.86 -28.43 0.38
C SER A 133 7.44 -27.84 1.69
N VAL A 134 6.65 -27.48 2.71
CA VAL A 134 7.19 -27.03 4.03
C VAL A 134 6.94 -28.04 5.16
N LEU A 135 6.43 -29.23 4.83
CA LEU A 135 6.13 -30.26 5.84
C LEU A 135 7.38 -30.82 6.56
N GLU A 136 8.59 -30.62 6.05
CA GLU A 136 9.83 -31.09 6.70
C GLU A 136 10.49 -30.06 7.64
N GLU A 137 10.46 -28.76 7.32
CA GLU A 137 11.13 -27.75 8.17
C GLU A 137 10.35 -27.39 9.44
N ASP A 138 9.02 -27.44 9.40
CA ASP A 138 8.18 -27.11 10.56
C ASP A 138 8.19 -28.21 11.65
N GLN A 139 8.52 -29.46 11.30
CA GLN A 139 8.68 -30.53 12.30
C GLN A 139 9.93 -30.32 13.17
N ILE A 140 11.05 -29.89 12.55
CA ILE A 140 12.31 -29.61 13.26
C ILE A 140 12.16 -28.39 14.19
N LEU A 141 11.41 -27.37 13.77
CA LEU A 141 11.20 -26.16 14.58
C LEU A 141 10.17 -26.34 15.70
N ASN A 142 9.28 -27.33 15.59
CA ASN A 142 8.32 -27.66 16.65
C ASN A 142 8.97 -28.48 17.77
N MET A 143 9.88 -29.41 17.46
CA MET A 143 10.69 -30.10 18.48
C MET A 143 11.52 -29.15 19.35
N LEU A 144 11.97 -28.01 18.82
CA LEU A 144 12.74 -27.00 19.58
C LEU A 144 11.88 -26.04 20.43
N LYS A 145 10.55 -26.02 20.23
CA LYS A 145 9.65 -25.06 20.89
C LYS A 145 8.84 -25.65 22.06
N GLU A 146 8.82 -26.96 22.21
CA GLU A 146 8.08 -27.62 23.31
C GLU A 146 8.71 -27.40 24.70
N SER A 147 9.89 -26.80 24.78
CA SER A 147 10.58 -26.53 26.07
C SER A 147 10.27 -25.17 26.72
N LYS A 148 9.33 -24.35 26.20
CA LYS A 148 8.98 -23.07 26.83
C LYS A 148 7.47 -22.89 26.95
N SER A 149 6.93 -23.32 28.09
CA SER A 149 5.56 -23.04 28.52
C SER A 149 5.32 -21.52 28.60
N LYS A 150 4.65 -20.98 27.58
CA LYS A 150 4.24 -19.57 27.57
C LYS A 150 2.92 -19.45 28.30
N GLN A 151 3.00 -19.08 29.58
CA GLN A 151 1.84 -18.62 30.32
C GLN A 151 1.13 -17.46 29.58
N PRO A 152 -0.20 -17.42 29.57
CA PRO A 152 -0.97 -16.40 28.87
C PRO A 152 -0.73 -15.03 29.50
N ARG A 153 -0.11 -14.12 28.74
CA ARG A 153 0.05 -12.71 29.15
C ARG A 153 -1.33 -12.04 29.19
N LYS A 154 -1.93 -11.99 30.39
CA LYS A 154 -3.03 -11.05 30.68
C LYS A 154 -2.53 -9.64 30.39
N ARG A 155 -3.14 -8.97 29.42
CA ARG A 155 -2.95 -7.53 29.16
C ARG A 155 -3.53 -6.75 30.34
N ARG A 156 -2.75 -6.64 31.41
CA ARG A 156 -3.02 -5.73 32.53
C ARG A 156 -2.38 -4.39 32.15
N PHE A 157 -3.21 -3.36 31.96
CA PHE A 157 -2.73 -1.98 31.89
C PHE A 157 -2.04 -1.66 33.22
N LYS A 158 -0.71 -1.82 33.27
CA LYS A 158 0.11 -1.40 34.41
C LYS A 158 0.49 0.07 34.18
N LYS A 159 -0.08 0.94 35.00
CA LYS A 159 0.39 2.30 35.23
C LYS A 159 1.81 2.18 35.80
N GLN A 160 2.84 2.48 35.02
CA GLN A 160 4.23 2.45 35.47
C GLN A 160 4.44 3.52 36.52
N LYS A 161 4.62 3.12 37.78
CA LYS A 161 5.44 3.86 38.73
C LYS A 161 6.89 3.48 38.41
N HIS A 162 7.67 4.43 37.92
CA HIS A 162 9.12 4.25 37.76
C HIS A 162 9.76 4.22 39.15
N SER A 163 10.16 3.03 39.59
CA SER A 163 11.19 2.87 40.63
C SER A 163 12.53 3.11 39.96
N VAL A 164 13.23 4.14 40.44
CA VAL A 164 14.62 4.44 40.13
C VAL A 164 15.48 3.34 40.74
N GLN A 165 16.15 2.56 39.90
CA GLN A 165 17.43 1.93 40.25
C GLN A 165 18.17 1.58 38.96
N ASP A 166 19.40 2.10 38.92
CA ASP A 166 20.52 1.83 38.02
C ASP A 166 20.34 2.16 36.53
N ASN A 167 20.15 3.46 36.28
CA ASN A 167 20.65 4.04 35.04
C ASN A 167 22.16 4.22 35.15
N LEU A 168 22.91 3.41 34.40
CA LEU A 168 24.21 3.84 33.86
C LEU A 168 23.92 4.95 32.83
N VAL A 169 23.60 6.15 33.32
CA VAL A 169 23.64 7.36 32.50
C VAL A 169 25.11 7.62 32.24
N VAL A 170 25.57 7.25 31.04
CA VAL A 170 26.86 7.73 30.54
C VAL A 170 26.72 9.24 30.40
N ASN A 171 27.22 9.96 31.39
CA ASN A 171 27.24 11.40 31.43
C ASN A 171 28.28 11.87 30.39
N LEU A 172 27.86 12.00 29.14
CA LEU A 172 28.69 12.48 28.02
C LEU A 172 29.12 13.95 28.19
N SER A 173 28.67 14.64 29.24
CA SER A 173 29.10 15.99 29.58
C SER A 173 30.50 16.07 30.22
N SER A 174 31.15 14.93 30.49
CA SER A 174 32.44 14.88 31.18
C SER A 174 33.63 14.60 30.26
N ILE A 175 33.42 14.46 28.95
CA ILE A 175 34.51 14.32 27.99
C ILE A 175 34.74 15.70 27.38
N GLU A 176 35.86 16.31 27.75
CA GLU A 176 36.36 17.49 27.07
C GLU A 176 36.61 17.11 25.61
N LEU A 177 35.77 17.62 24.71
CA LEU A 177 35.96 17.46 23.28
C LEU A 177 37.21 18.25 22.89
N THR A 178 38.07 17.67 22.08
CA THR A 178 39.15 18.44 21.48
C THR A 178 38.57 19.47 20.50
N ASP A 179 39.25 20.59 20.29
CA ASP A 179 38.85 21.63 19.31
C ASP A 179 38.54 21.05 17.92
N SER A 180 39.21 19.96 17.55
CA SER A 180 39.01 19.27 16.28
C SER A 180 37.66 18.54 16.20
N GLU A 181 37.25 17.91 17.29
CA GLU A 181 35.98 17.19 17.40
C GLU A 181 34.80 18.17 17.49
N GLU A 182 34.98 19.29 18.19
CA GLU A 182 33.96 20.33 18.26
C GLU A 182 33.70 20.96 16.88
N LYS A 183 34.76 21.21 16.09
CA LYS A 183 34.64 21.67 14.71
C LYS A 183 33.90 20.67 13.82
N LEU A 184 34.22 19.38 13.94
CA LEU A 184 33.53 18.32 13.19
C LEU A 184 32.05 18.21 13.57
N LEU A 185 31.73 18.27 14.86
CA LEU A 185 30.35 18.27 15.36
C LEU A 185 29.57 19.48 14.85
N ASN A 186 30.14 20.67 14.93
CA ASN A 186 29.52 21.89 14.42
C ASN A 186 29.28 21.82 12.91
N GLN A 187 30.25 21.26 12.16
CA GLN A 187 30.09 21.03 10.73
C GLN A 187 28.98 20.00 10.42
N ALA A 188 28.91 18.91 11.18
CA ALA A 188 27.88 17.89 11.03
C ALA A 188 26.48 18.45 11.32
N VAL A 189 26.33 19.24 12.39
CA VAL A 189 25.07 19.91 12.75
C VAL A 189 24.65 20.90 11.66
N LYS A 190 25.61 21.65 11.08
CA LYS A 190 25.34 22.55 9.95
C LYS A 190 24.80 21.80 8.73
N LEU A 191 25.43 20.70 8.34
CA LEU A 191 25.00 19.85 7.22
C LEU A 191 23.62 19.23 7.45
N LEU A 192 23.31 18.83 8.70
CA LEU A 192 21.98 18.33 9.06
C LEU A 192 20.90 19.40 8.89
N ARG A 193 21.16 20.63 9.35
CA ARG A 193 20.25 21.78 9.18
C ARG A 193 20.05 22.16 7.71
N GLU A 194 21.10 22.09 6.89
CA GLU A 194 21.01 22.32 5.43
C GLU A 194 20.16 21.25 4.76
N ARG A 195 20.38 19.97 5.08
CA ARG A 195 19.59 18.85 4.55
C ARG A 195 18.12 18.93 4.93
N GLU A 196 17.79 19.42 6.12
CA GLU A 196 16.40 19.65 6.54
C GLU A 196 15.75 20.80 5.77
N ARG A 197 16.49 21.90 5.53
CA ARG A 197 16.03 23.00 4.68
C ARG A 197 15.73 22.51 3.25
N ASP A 198 16.60 21.70 2.67
CA ASP A 198 16.38 21.14 1.33
C ASP A 198 15.14 20.25 1.25
N LYS A 199 14.89 19.42 2.27
CA LYS A 199 13.67 18.60 2.36
C LYS A 199 12.41 19.48 2.38
N LEU A 200 12.43 20.59 3.13
CA LEU A 200 11.31 21.53 3.19
C LEU A 200 11.07 22.22 1.84
N VAL A 201 12.14 22.64 1.14
CA VAL A 201 12.05 23.24 -0.19
C VAL A 201 11.47 22.26 -1.20
N VAL A 202 11.94 21.01 -1.22
CA VAL A 202 11.42 19.95 -2.11
C VAL A 202 9.95 19.66 -1.83
N ASN A 203 9.56 19.57 -0.55
CA ASN A 203 8.17 19.36 -0.17
C ASN A 203 7.26 20.54 -0.57
N LYS A 204 7.73 21.78 -0.40
CA LYS A 204 7.01 22.99 -0.83
C LYS A 204 6.80 23.00 -2.35
N LYS A 205 7.85 22.69 -3.14
CA LYS A 205 7.74 22.55 -4.61
C LYS A 205 6.74 21.47 -5.03
N ARG A 206 6.73 20.32 -4.35
CA ARG A 206 5.76 19.23 -4.61
C ARG A 206 4.32 19.64 -4.29
N LYS A 207 4.11 20.39 -3.19
CA LYS A 207 2.79 20.92 -2.81
C LYS A 207 2.26 21.87 -3.88
N VAL A 208 3.07 22.85 -4.30
CA VAL A 208 2.70 23.82 -5.36
C VAL A 208 2.39 23.10 -6.68
N LYS A 209 3.18 22.09 -7.07
CA LYS A 209 2.92 21.31 -8.28
C LYS A 209 1.58 20.54 -8.22
N ARG A 210 1.21 20.00 -7.05
CA ARG A 210 -0.09 19.33 -6.86
C ARG A 210 -1.25 20.32 -6.91
N GLU A 211 -1.12 21.47 -6.27
CA GLU A 211 -2.14 22.52 -6.29
C GLU A 211 -2.36 23.07 -7.70
N LYS A 212 -1.29 23.27 -8.48
CA LYS A 212 -1.39 23.66 -9.89
C LYS A 212 -2.14 22.60 -10.73
N LYS A 213 -1.78 21.33 -10.60
CA LYS A 213 -2.45 20.23 -11.31
C LYS A 213 -3.93 20.10 -10.93
N ASN A 214 -4.26 20.31 -9.66
CA ASN A 214 -5.65 20.29 -9.20
C ASN A 214 -6.46 21.45 -9.78
N ARG A 215 -5.88 22.66 -9.90
CA ARG A 215 -6.53 23.81 -10.55
C ARG A 215 -6.78 23.57 -12.04
N GLU A 216 -5.79 23.03 -12.76
CA GLU A 216 -5.92 22.67 -14.17
C GLU A 216 -7.04 21.64 -14.38
N CYS A 217 -7.12 20.63 -13.51
CA CYS A 217 -8.20 19.62 -13.54
C CYS A 217 -9.59 20.24 -13.30
N LEU A 218 -9.71 21.16 -12.34
CA LEU A 218 -10.98 21.85 -12.08
C LEU A 218 -11.40 22.75 -13.24
N GLN A 219 -10.45 23.45 -13.87
CA GLN A 219 -10.73 24.27 -15.05
C GLN A 219 -11.23 23.41 -16.23
N GLN A 220 -10.61 22.25 -16.44
CA GLN A 220 -11.06 21.31 -17.48
C GLN A 220 -12.48 20.79 -17.21
N LEU A 221 -12.78 20.40 -15.98
CA LEU A 221 -14.13 19.94 -15.60
C LEU A 221 -15.20 21.04 -15.76
N MET A 222 -14.87 22.30 -15.48
CA MET A 222 -15.82 23.39 -15.72
C MET A 222 -16.03 23.66 -17.21
N GLY A 223 -14.98 23.58 -18.03
CA GLY A 223 -15.11 23.70 -19.49
C GLY A 223 -15.99 22.60 -20.11
N ASP A 224 -15.85 21.36 -19.64
CA ASP A 224 -16.66 20.24 -20.11
C ASP A 224 -18.15 20.38 -19.72
N LEU A 225 -18.44 20.99 -18.56
CA LEU A 225 -19.81 21.28 -18.12
C LEU A 225 -20.48 22.39 -18.95
N GLU A 226 -19.72 23.41 -19.37
CA GLU A 226 -20.24 24.48 -20.25
C GLU A 226 -20.53 23.97 -21.66
N LEU A 227 -19.75 23.03 -22.18
CA LEU A 227 -20.03 22.40 -23.48
C LEU A 227 -21.28 21.50 -23.42
N SER A 228 -21.44 20.74 -22.33
CA SER A 228 -22.60 19.86 -22.14
C SER A 228 -23.92 20.64 -21.98
N SER A 229 -23.91 21.86 -21.42
CA SER A 229 -25.12 22.65 -21.28
C SER A 229 -25.58 23.26 -22.61
N CYS A 230 -24.66 23.60 -23.52
CA CYS A 230 -24.97 24.08 -24.86
C CYS A 230 -25.60 22.99 -25.75
N GLU A 231 -25.14 21.74 -25.66
CA GLU A 231 -25.74 20.62 -26.42
C GLU A 231 -27.15 20.26 -25.92
N ALA A 232 -27.41 20.37 -24.61
CA ALA A 232 -28.72 20.07 -24.03
C ALA A 232 -29.81 21.07 -24.45
N VAL A 233 -29.45 22.33 -24.75
CA VAL A 233 -30.43 23.35 -25.20
C VAL A 233 -30.80 23.15 -26.67
N SER A 234 -29.92 22.57 -27.49
CA SER A 234 -30.21 22.30 -28.91
C SER A 234 -31.20 21.15 -29.13
N LEU A 235 -31.27 20.18 -28.21
CA LEU A 235 -32.13 18.99 -28.35
C LEU A 235 -33.58 19.22 -27.92
N CYS A 236 -33.88 20.29 -27.19
CA CYS A 236 -35.25 20.59 -26.72
C CYS A 236 -36.08 21.44 -27.71
N ALA A 237 -35.54 21.81 -28.87
CA ALA A 237 -36.20 22.71 -29.82
C ALA A 237 -36.95 22.00 -30.96
N GLU A 238 -36.84 20.68 -31.13
CA GLU A 238 -37.39 19.98 -32.31
C GLU A 238 -38.66 19.14 -32.07
N ASP A 239 -39.12 18.95 -30.83
CA ASP A 239 -40.30 18.08 -30.54
C ASP A 239 -41.65 18.81 -30.41
N SER A 240 -41.79 19.99 -31.02
CA SER A 240 -43.06 20.74 -31.09
C SER A 240 -43.82 20.51 -32.41
N SER A 241 -44.08 19.24 -32.76
CA SER A 241 -45.07 18.90 -33.79
C SER A 241 -45.90 17.69 -33.35
N PHE A 242 -46.68 17.87 -32.29
CA PHE A 242 -47.71 16.92 -31.88
C PHE A 242 -48.93 17.12 -32.81
N SER A 243 -49.06 16.24 -33.80
CA SER A 243 -50.23 16.15 -34.66
C SER A 243 -51.38 15.49 -33.88
N GLU A 244 -52.37 16.30 -33.51
CA GLU A 244 -53.70 15.82 -33.12
C GLU A 244 -54.43 15.37 -34.37
N ASP A 245 -54.36 14.10 -34.75
CA ASP A 245 -55.35 13.49 -35.64
C ASP A 245 -55.41 11.98 -35.41
N ASP A 246 -56.64 11.46 -35.40
CA ASP A 246 -57.06 10.06 -35.53
C ASP A 246 -57.02 9.15 -34.29
N ASP A 247 -58.06 9.26 -33.45
CA ASP A 247 -58.64 8.08 -32.78
C ASP A 247 -60.18 8.12 -32.85
N MET A 248 -60.72 7.83 -34.03
CA MET A 248 -62.13 7.51 -34.25
C MET A 248 -62.25 6.10 -34.81
N GLY A 249 -62.62 5.16 -33.94
CA GLY A 249 -63.47 4.04 -34.33
C GLY A 249 -62.88 2.65 -34.11
N ARG A 250 -63.25 2.05 -32.98
CA ARG A 250 -63.52 0.60 -32.92
C ARG A 250 -64.38 0.22 -31.72
N LEU A 251 -65.68 0.46 -31.88
CA LEU A 251 -66.73 -0.30 -31.19
C LEU A 251 -67.49 -1.09 -32.26
N GLN A 252 -67.25 -2.40 -32.33
CA GLN A 252 -68.27 -3.41 -32.64
C GLN A 252 -67.68 -4.83 -32.64
N ASN A 253 -68.42 -5.73 -31.99
CA ASN A 253 -68.46 -7.19 -32.15
C ASN A 253 -67.40 -8.04 -31.42
N ILE A 254 -67.72 -8.52 -30.21
CA ILE A 254 -68.21 -9.89 -29.86
C ILE A 254 -68.21 -10.01 -28.34
#